data_AF-A0A212D907-F1
#
_entry.id   AF-A0A212D907-F1
#
_cell.length_a   1.000
_cell.length_b   1.000
_cell.length_c   1.000
_cell.angle_alpha   90.00
_cell.angle_beta   90.00
_cell.angle_gamma   90.00
#
_symmetry.space_group_name_H-M   'P 1'
#
loop_
_entity.id
_entity.type
_entity.pdbx_description
1 polymer ?
#
loop_
_entity_poly.entity_id
_entity_poly.type
_entity_poly.pdbx_seq_one_letter_code
_entity_poly.pdbx_strand_id
1 'polypeptide(L)'
;MGPPDARAPLAQQLEEWGRRASWGRLPTHQIIRYGSKAVTRHRRVMHFERQKLMAVTEYIAPKPVVNPRCLPSPPSPPQEETGLIRLLRGEIAAVFRDNRMIAVCQNVAMSAEDKLLMRHRLRKHKILMKVFPNQILKPFLEDSKYQNLLPLFVGHNLLLVSEEPKVKEMVRILKSVPFLPLL
;
A
#
# COMPACT_ATOMS: atom_id res chain seq x y z
N MET A 1 -96.62 -42.50 16.90
CA MET A 1 -96.97 -41.09 17.20
C MET A 1 -95.82 -40.49 18.00
N GLY A 2 -94.88 -39.85 17.31
CA GLY A 2 -93.82 -39.06 17.94
C GLY A 2 -93.99 -37.62 17.48
N PRO A 3 -94.12 -36.69 18.43
CA PRO A 3 -93.17 -35.58 18.57
C PRO A 3 -93.00 -35.17 20.07
N PRO A 4 -92.32 -34.07 20.45
CA PRO A 4 -91.42 -33.19 19.70
C PRO A 4 -90.03 -33.01 20.36
N ASP A 5 -89.18 -32.36 19.57
CA ASP A 5 -87.91 -31.72 19.88
C ASP A 5 -87.89 -30.88 21.18
N ALA A 6 -86.74 -30.88 21.85
CA ALA A 6 -86.15 -29.64 22.36
C ALA A 6 -84.64 -29.83 22.59
N ARG A 7 -83.86 -29.22 21.70
CA ARG A 7 -82.41 -29.09 21.73
C ARG A 7 -81.98 -28.13 22.85
N ALA A 8 -80.93 -28.52 23.59
CA ALA A 8 -79.97 -27.68 24.35
C ALA A 8 -80.52 -26.92 25.59
N PRO A 9 -79.75 -26.83 26.71
CA PRO A 9 -78.40 -26.29 26.69
C PRO A 9 -77.40 -27.05 27.58
N LEU A 10 -76.71 -28.05 27.02
CA LEU A 10 -75.42 -28.51 27.59
C LEU A 10 -74.33 -27.43 27.52
N ALA A 11 -74.58 -26.34 26.78
CA ALA A 11 -73.74 -25.14 26.76
C ALA A 11 -73.75 -24.38 28.10
N GLN A 12 -74.85 -24.41 28.86
CA GLN A 12 -74.95 -23.71 30.15
C GLN A 12 -74.20 -24.45 31.27
N GLN A 13 -74.15 -25.79 31.24
CA GLN A 13 -73.42 -26.58 32.24
C GLN A 13 -71.89 -26.47 32.10
N LEU A 14 -71.36 -26.34 30.88
CA LEU A 14 -69.93 -26.09 30.67
C LEU A 14 -69.52 -24.67 31.09
N GLU A 15 -70.42 -23.69 30.92
CA GLU A 15 -70.19 -22.34 31.46
C GLU A 15 -70.24 -22.28 32.99
N GLU A 16 -71.06 -23.11 33.63
CA GLU A 16 -71.11 -23.19 35.11
C GLU A 16 -69.87 -23.88 35.70
N TRP A 17 -69.32 -24.89 35.03
CA TRP A 17 -68.04 -25.50 35.42
C TRP A 17 -66.88 -24.53 35.19
N GLY A 18 -66.93 -23.71 34.13
CA GLY A 18 -66.00 -22.59 33.92
C GLY A 18 -66.12 -21.49 34.97
N ARG A 19 -67.33 -21.22 35.49
CA ARG A 19 -67.57 -20.20 36.53
C ARG A 19 -67.25 -20.67 37.95
N ARG A 20 -67.30 -21.98 38.25
CA ARG A 20 -66.89 -22.56 39.54
C ARG A 20 -65.38 -22.74 39.71
N ALA A 21 -64.60 -22.60 38.64
CA ALA A 21 -63.14 -22.51 38.72
C ALA A 21 -62.63 -21.10 39.10
N SER A 22 -63.49 -20.22 39.64
CA SER A 22 -63.11 -18.85 40.04
C SER A 22 -62.78 -18.69 41.53
N TRP A 23 -62.89 -19.74 42.35
CA TRP A 23 -62.56 -19.70 43.78
C TRP A 23 -61.29 -20.48 44.07
N GLY A 24 -60.19 -19.81 43.78
CA GLY A 24 -58.85 -20.30 44.05
C GLY A 24 -57.86 -19.31 43.48
N ARG A 25 -57.86 -18.07 43.96
CA ARG A 25 -56.69 -17.19 43.83
C ARG A 25 -55.56 -17.85 44.61
N LEU A 26 -54.91 -18.85 44.00
CA LEU A 26 -53.53 -19.12 44.34
C LEU A 26 -52.81 -17.81 44.03
N PRO A 27 -52.17 -17.15 45.01
CA PRO A 27 -51.32 -16.03 44.69
C PRO A 27 -50.29 -16.57 43.70
N THR A 28 -50.38 -16.14 42.44
CA THR A 28 -49.28 -16.29 41.51
C THR A 28 -48.17 -15.47 42.14
N HIS A 29 -47.33 -16.15 42.91
CA HIS A 29 -46.12 -15.59 43.47
C HIS A 29 -45.28 -15.19 42.25
N GLN A 30 -45.51 -14.00 41.74
CA GLN A 30 -44.65 -13.42 40.73
C GLN A 30 -43.34 -13.18 41.45
N ILE A 31 -42.37 -14.04 41.20
CA ILE A 31 -41.01 -13.83 41.66
C ILE A 31 -40.49 -12.64 40.87
N ILE A 32 -40.75 -11.44 41.39
CA ILE A 32 -40.22 -10.19 40.87
C ILE A 32 -38.71 -10.29 41.05
N ARG A 33 -38.00 -10.58 39.96
CA ARG A 33 -36.54 -10.54 39.96
C ARG A 33 -36.13 -9.07 39.96
N TYR A 34 -35.70 -8.56 41.11
CA TYR A 34 -35.18 -7.19 41.28
C TYR A 34 -33.81 -6.95 40.59
N GLY A 35 -33.43 -7.76 39.60
CA GLY A 35 -32.11 -7.76 38.98
C GLY A 35 -32.13 -7.52 37.48
N SER A 36 -31.13 -6.79 36.98
CA SER A 36 -30.89 -6.62 35.54
C SER A 36 -30.56 -7.97 34.88
N LYS A 37 -31.02 -8.16 33.62
CA LYS A 37 -30.72 -9.35 32.81
C LYS A 37 -29.20 -9.53 32.61
N ALA A 38 -28.79 -10.76 32.29
CA ALA A 38 -27.38 -11.09 32.05
C ALA A 38 -26.79 -10.32 30.86
N VAL A 39 -27.59 -10.12 29.80
CA VAL A 39 -27.22 -9.34 28.62
C VAL A 39 -27.95 -8.00 28.63
N THR A 40 -27.19 -6.92 28.48
CA THR A 40 -27.65 -5.53 28.48
C THR A 40 -27.04 -4.78 27.29
N ARG A 41 -27.73 -3.74 26.78
CA ARG A 41 -27.21 -2.91 25.67
C ARG A 41 -25.96 -2.11 26.04
N HIS A 42 -25.81 -1.78 27.33
CA HIS A 42 -24.64 -1.07 27.86
C HIS A 42 -23.71 -2.04 28.60
N ARG A 43 -22.45 -1.63 28.77
CA ARG A 43 -21.47 -2.38 29.58
C ARG A 43 -21.94 -2.37 31.04
N ARG A 44 -22.36 -3.54 31.51
CA ARG A 44 -22.76 -3.73 32.90
C ARG A 44 -21.53 -3.69 33.79
N VAL A 45 -21.67 -3.04 34.95
CA VAL A 45 -20.64 -3.00 35.99
C VAL A 45 -20.37 -4.42 36.48
N MET A 46 -19.09 -4.79 36.52
CA MET A 46 -18.67 -6.10 37.02
C MET A 46 -18.75 -6.14 38.55
N HIS A 47 -18.93 -7.34 39.11
CA HIS A 47 -18.74 -7.54 40.55
C HIS A 47 -17.29 -7.21 40.93
N PHE A 48 -17.06 -6.71 42.14
CA PHE A 48 -15.74 -6.29 42.61
C PHE A 48 -14.66 -7.38 42.44
N GLU A 49 -14.99 -8.63 42.77
CA GLU A 49 -14.07 -9.76 42.59
C GLU A 49 -13.79 -10.07 41.12
N ARG A 50 -14.80 -9.95 40.25
CA ARG A 50 -14.64 -10.16 38.82
C ARG A 50 -13.77 -9.06 38.21
N GLN A 51 -13.90 -7.82 38.67
CA GLN A 51 -13.04 -6.72 38.24
C GLN A 51 -11.58 -6.96 38.63
N LYS A 52 -11.33 -7.45 39.86
CA LYS A 52 -9.99 -7.86 40.30
C LYS A 52 -9.44 -9.01 39.45
N LEU A 53 -10.26 -10.02 39.16
CA LEU A 53 -9.88 -11.13 38.28
C LEU A 53 -9.44 -10.61 36.91
N MET A 54 -10.27 -9.76 36.28
CA MET A 54 -9.96 -9.21 34.95
C MET A 54 -8.64 -8.45 34.95
N ALA A 55 -8.39 -7.62 35.97
CA ALA A 55 -7.15 -6.86 36.12
C ALA A 55 -5.92 -7.75 36.33
N VAL A 56 -6.05 -8.84 37.09
CA VAL A 56 -4.95 -9.80 37.31
C VAL A 56 -4.66 -10.62 36.06
N THR A 57 -5.69 -10.94 35.26
CA THR A 57 -5.56 -11.70 34.01
C THR A 57 -5.17 -10.83 32.81
N GLU A 58 -4.80 -9.57 33.02
CA GLU A 58 -4.31 -8.71 31.94
C GLU A 58 -3.01 -9.27 31.36
N TYR A 59 -2.93 -9.27 30.03
CA TYR A 59 -1.74 -9.78 29.34
C TYR A 59 -0.55 -8.84 29.56
N ILE A 60 0.52 -9.39 30.11
CA ILE A 60 1.81 -8.70 30.27
C ILE A 60 2.76 -9.21 29.19
N ALA A 61 3.04 -8.37 28.19
CA ALA A 61 4.03 -8.69 27.17
C ALA A 61 5.45 -8.79 27.77
N PRO A 62 6.29 -9.72 27.30
CA PRO A 62 7.67 -9.81 27.75
C PRO A 62 8.41 -8.51 27.38
N LYS A 63 8.98 -7.85 28.38
CA LYS A 63 9.79 -6.64 28.18
C LYS A 63 11.24 -7.08 27.92
N PRO A 64 11.78 -6.89 26.71
CA PRO A 64 13.16 -7.24 26.44
C PRO A 64 14.08 -6.35 27.27
N VAL A 65 15.15 -6.92 27.85
CA VAL A 65 16.14 -6.18 28.68
C VAL A 65 16.80 -5.07 27.87
N VAL A 66 17.05 -5.35 26.58
CA VAL A 66 17.57 -4.38 25.61
C VAL A 66 16.56 -4.25 24.48
N ASN A 67 16.22 -3.01 24.12
CA ASN A 67 15.32 -2.77 22.99
C ASN A 67 15.99 -3.30 21.70
N PRO A 68 15.31 -4.12 20.88
CA PRO A 68 15.88 -4.67 19.65
C PRO A 68 16.35 -3.60 18.65
N ARG A 69 15.86 -2.35 18.76
CA ARG A 69 16.34 -1.22 17.96
C ARG A 69 17.74 -0.73 18.32
N CYS A 70 18.20 -1.04 19.54
CA CYS A 70 19.54 -0.70 20.00
C CYS A 70 20.58 -1.74 19.54
N LEU A 71 20.13 -2.89 19.05
CA LEU A 71 20.99 -3.91 18.47
C LEU A 71 21.08 -3.69 16.95
N PRO A 72 22.22 -3.99 16.31
CA PRO A 72 22.30 -3.97 14.86
C PRO A 72 21.28 -4.97 14.30
N SER A 73 20.43 -4.51 13.39
CA SER A 73 19.47 -5.37 12.71
C SER A 73 20.22 -6.42 11.89
N PRO A 74 19.73 -7.66 11.83
CA PRO A 74 20.29 -8.64 10.89
C PRO A 74 20.23 -8.08 9.46
N PRO A 75 21.24 -8.38 8.62
CA PRO A 75 21.23 -7.91 7.23
C PRO A 75 19.98 -8.41 6.52
N SER A 76 19.35 -7.52 5.74
CA SER A 76 18.22 -7.90 4.91
C SER A 76 18.64 -8.98 3.91
N PRO A 77 17.79 -9.98 3.64
CA PRO A 77 18.09 -10.97 2.61
C PRO A 77 18.35 -10.28 1.26
N PRO A 78 19.27 -10.80 0.44
CA PRO A 78 19.56 -10.21 -0.86
C PRO A 78 18.30 -10.22 -1.72
N GLN A 79 17.91 -9.05 -2.23
CA GLN A 79 16.80 -8.95 -3.17
C GLN A 79 17.31 -9.28 -4.57
N GLU A 80 16.59 -10.16 -5.27
CA GLU A 80 16.88 -10.44 -6.67
C GLU A 80 16.69 -9.18 -7.51
N GLU A 81 17.58 -8.99 -8.49
CA GLU A 81 17.47 -7.86 -9.41
C GLU A 81 16.17 -7.95 -10.22
N THR A 82 15.39 -6.87 -10.19
CA THR A 82 14.18 -6.74 -11.01
C THR A 82 14.51 -6.93 -12.49
N GLY A 83 13.69 -7.68 -13.24
CA GLY A 83 13.92 -7.95 -14.66
C GLY A 83 14.12 -6.70 -15.54
N LEU A 84 13.48 -5.58 -15.17
CA LEU A 84 13.66 -4.27 -15.82
C LEU A 84 15.09 -3.73 -15.69
N ILE A 85 15.74 -3.93 -14.53
CA ILE A 85 17.13 -3.49 -14.33
C ILE A 85 18.06 -4.26 -15.27
N ARG A 86 17.83 -5.56 -15.44
CA ARG A 86 18.59 -6.41 -16.37
C ARG A 86 18.43 -5.95 -17.83
N LEU A 87 17.20 -5.60 -18.23
CA LEU A 87 16.93 -5.05 -19.57
C LEU A 87 17.70 -3.74 -19.77
N LEU A 88 17.59 -2.81 -18.82
CA LEU A 88 18.28 -1.52 -18.91
C LEU A 88 19.79 -1.67 -18.98
N ARG A 89 20.39 -2.62 -18.24
CA ARG A 89 21.82 -2.94 -18.37
C ARG A 89 22.18 -3.43 -19.77
N GLY A 90 21.35 -4.28 -20.37
CA GLY A 90 21.51 -4.74 -21.75
C GLY A 90 21.43 -3.59 -22.76
N GLU A 91 20.45 -2.70 -22.61
CA GLU A 91 20.31 -1.52 -23.48
C GLU A 91 21.52 -0.57 -23.34
N ILE A 92 21.97 -0.30 -22.11
CA ILE A 92 23.16 0.51 -21.86
C ILE A 92 24.37 -0.13 -22.55
N ALA A 93 24.59 -1.44 -22.38
CA ALA A 93 25.70 -2.14 -23.03
C ALA A 93 25.66 -2.02 -24.56
N ALA A 94 24.49 -2.10 -25.19
CA ALA A 94 24.32 -1.88 -26.62
C ALA A 94 24.64 -0.42 -27.01
N VAL A 95 24.09 0.55 -26.28
CA VAL A 95 24.32 1.98 -26.52
C VAL A 95 25.80 2.34 -26.44
N PHE A 96 26.55 1.82 -25.48
CA PHE A 96 27.99 2.10 -25.37
C PHE A 96 28.83 1.36 -26.43
N ARG A 97 28.34 0.27 -27.02
CA ARG A 97 29.04 -0.49 -28.07
C ARG A 97 28.81 0.09 -29.45
N ASP A 98 27.57 0.43 -29.76
CA ASP A 98 27.15 0.86 -31.11
C ASP A 98 27.60 2.30 -31.41
N ASN A 99 27.83 3.10 -30.37
CA ASN A 99 28.04 4.54 -30.51
C ASN A 99 29.47 4.95 -30.19
N ARG A 100 30.11 5.64 -31.14
CA ARG A 100 31.49 6.12 -30.99
C ARG A 100 31.57 7.43 -30.20
N MET A 101 30.50 8.22 -30.22
CA MET A 101 30.43 9.50 -29.51
C MET A 101 29.36 9.45 -28.43
N ILE A 102 29.77 9.73 -27.19
CA ILE A 102 28.91 9.83 -26.02
C ILE A 102 29.24 11.15 -25.33
N ALA A 103 28.25 12.01 -25.18
CA ALA A 103 28.37 13.24 -24.42
C ALA A 103 27.41 13.20 -23.24
N VAL A 104 27.91 13.60 -22.08
CA VAL A 104 27.14 13.72 -20.85
C VAL A 104 26.68 15.17 -20.73
N CYS A 105 25.39 15.38 -20.57
CA CYS A 105 24.80 16.68 -20.32
C CYS A 105 24.00 16.64 -19.02
N GLN A 106 23.96 17.77 -18.32
CA GLN A 106 23.07 17.89 -17.16
C GLN A 106 21.65 18.16 -17.66
N ASN A 107 20.69 17.32 -17.30
CA ASN A 107 19.28 17.54 -17.64
C ASN A 107 18.69 18.61 -16.73
N VAL A 108 18.79 19.86 -17.15
CA VAL A 108 18.16 21.01 -16.48
C VAL A 108 16.65 20.99 -16.72
N ALA A 109 15.88 21.57 -15.80
CA ALA A 109 14.43 21.67 -15.89
C ALA A 109 14.01 22.53 -17.10
N MET A 110 13.84 21.88 -18.25
CA MET A 110 13.23 22.49 -19.44
C MET A 110 11.77 22.06 -19.60
N SER A 111 10.99 22.90 -20.27
CA SER A 111 9.61 22.60 -20.66
C SER A 111 9.55 21.34 -21.54
N ALA A 112 8.39 20.68 -21.55
CA ALA A 112 8.20 19.49 -22.37
C ALA A 112 8.32 19.80 -23.88
N GLU A 113 7.86 20.98 -24.30
CA GLU A 113 7.91 21.46 -25.68
C GLU A 113 9.36 21.67 -26.14
N ASP A 114 10.17 22.34 -25.33
CA ASP A 114 11.57 22.60 -25.64
C ASP A 114 12.39 21.31 -25.71
N LYS A 115 12.12 20.36 -24.80
CA LYS A 115 12.74 19.02 -24.83
C LYS A 115 12.38 18.27 -26.11
N LEU A 116 11.13 18.36 -26.56
CA LEU A 116 10.68 17.70 -27.78
C LEU A 116 11.33 18.34 -29.02
N LEU A 117 11.35 19.68 -29.09
CA LEU A 117 11.99 20.40 -30.19
C LEU A 117 13.49 20.09 -30.27
N MET A 118 14.17 20.05 -29.12
CA MET A 118 15.58 19.69 -29.05
C MET A 118 15.80 18.25 -29.52
N ARG A 119 15.00 17.30 -29.03
CA ARG A 119 15.05 15.90 -29.46
C ARG A 119 14.84 15.76 -30.96
N HIS A 120 13.93 16.55 -31.54
CA HIS A 120 13.71 16.58 -32.99
C HIS A 120 14.93 17.13 -33.74
N ARG A 121 15.53 18.23 -33.29
CA ARG A 121 16.77 18.77 -33.89
C ARG A 121 17.92 17.78 -33.84
N LEU A 122 18.14 17.13 -32.70
CA LEU A 122 19.19 16.11 -32.52
C LEU A 122 18.97 14.90 -33.44
N ARG A 123 17.71 14.46 -33.61
CA ARG A 123 17.36 13.37 -34.52
C ARG A 123 17.70 13.66 -35.98
N LYS A 124 17.58 14.92 -36.44
CA LYS A 124 17.99 15.29 -37.82
C LYS A 124 19.46 14.97 -38.09
N HIS A 125 20.30 15.06 -37.06
CA HIS A 125 21.73 14.80 -37.15
C HIS A 125 22.11 13.37 -36.72
N LYS A 126 21.13 12.46 -36.58
CA LYS A 126 21.32 11.10 -36.04
C LYS A 126 21.95 11.07 -34.63
N ILE A 127 21.64 12.06 -33.80
CA ILE A 127 22.01 12.09 -32.39
C ILE A 127 20.79 11.65 -31.58
N LEU A 128 20.99 10.61 -30.77
CA LEU A 128 19.99 10.05 -29.88
C LEU A 128 20.13 10.64 -28.49
N MET A 129 19.01 11.03 -27.93
CA MET A 129 18.90 11.50 -26.55
C MET A 129 18.38 10.35 -25.69
N LYS A 130 19.18 9.91 -24.73
CA LYS A 130 18.87 8.80 -23.82
C LYS A 130 18.99 9.25 -22.37
N VAL A 131 18.02 8.88 -21.54
CA VAL A 131 18.00 9.16 -20.10
C VAL A 131 18.05 7.82 -19.38
N PHE A 132 19.03 7.64 -18.50
CA PHE A 132 19.18 6.44 -17.68
C PHE A 132 19.23 6.80 -16.19
N PRO A 133 18.70 5.95 -15.30
CA PRO A 133 18.85 6.14 -13.87
C PRO A 133 20.31 5.90 -13.44
N ASN A 134 20.85 6.81 -12.62
CA ASN A 134 22.23 6.72 -12.14
C ASN A 134 22.49 5.45 -11.30
N GLN A 135 21.47 4.89 -10.64
CA GLN A 135 21.58 3.66 -9.86
C GLN A 135 22.02 2.46 -10.71
N ILE A 136 21.66 2.45 -12.00
CA ILE A 136 22.00 1.36 -12.92
C ILE A 136 23.26 1.73 -13.71
N LEU A 137 23.44 3.02 -14.03
CA LEU A 137 24.56 3.48 -14.81
C LEU A 137 25.89 3.45 -14.04
N LYS A 138 25.89 3.77 -12.74
CA LYS A 138 27.09 3.72 -11.88
C LYS A 138 27.74 2.33 -11.81
N PRO A 139 27.04 1.25 -11.43
CA PRO A 139 27.65 -0.07 -11.40
C PRO A 139 28.10 -0.52 -12.80
N PHE A 140 27.34 -0.17 -13.84
CA PHE A 140 27.77 -0.46 -15.21
C PHE A 140 29.07 0.25 -15.59
N LEU A 141 29.25 1.50 -15.16
CA LEU A 141 30.44 2.28 -15.45
C LEU A 141 31.67 1.83 -14.65
N GLU A 142 31.48 1.38 -13.41
CA GLU A 142 32.52 0.77 -12.56
C GLU A 142 33.12 -0.48 -13.21
N ASP A 143 32.28 -1.31 -13.82
CA ASP A 143 32.71 -2.52 -14.54
C ASP A 143 33.29 -2.24 -15.94
N SER A 144 33.17 -1.00 -16.43
CA SER A 144 33.50 -0.62 -17.80
C SER A 144 34.81 0.16 -17.92
N LYS A 145 35.24 0.38 -19.17
CA LYS A 145 36.40 1.23 -19.51
C LYS A 145 36.20 2.72 -19.16
N TYR A 146 34.99 3.11 -18.76
CA TYR A 146 34.60 4.51 -18.55
C TYR A 146 34.52 4.91 -17.07
N GLN A 147 35.34 4.28 -16.22
CA GLN A 147 35.40 4.59 -14.78
C GLN A 147 35.63 6.09 -14.50
N ASN A 148 36.37 6.78 -15.38
CA ASN A 148 36.62 8.22 -15.29
C ASN A 148 35.36 9.09 -15.45
N LEU A 149 34.28 8.56 -16.05
CA LEU A 149 33.02 9.29 -16.20
C LEU A 149 32.11 9.17 -14.97
N LEU A 150 32.39 8.27 -14.02
CA LEU A 150 31.62 8.10 -12.78
C LEU A 150 31.32 9.41 -12.03
N PRO A 151 32.30 10.31 -11.79
CA PRO A 151 32.04 11.55 -11.06
C PRO A 151 31.11 12.51 -11.81
N LEU A 152 30.98 12.39 -13.14
CA LEU A 152 30.06 13.23 -13.93
C LEU A 152 28.60 12.83 -13.71
N PHE A 153 28.34 11.57 -13.31
CA PHE A 153 26.98 11.07 -13.14
C PHE A 153 26.40 11.36 -11.75
N VAL A 154 26.18 12.64 -11.46
CA VAL A 154 25.56 13.11 -10.21
C VAL A 154 24.28 13.89 -10.53
N GLY A 155 23.15 13.49 -9.93
CA GLY A 155 21.86 14.16 -10.13
C GLY A 155 21.17 13.80 -11.45
N HIS A 156 20.72 14.80 -12.21
CA HIS A 156 19.94 14.58 -13.42
C HIS A 156 20.85 14.64 -14.65
N ASN A 157 21.15 13.47 -15.23
CA ASN A 157 22.04 13.36 -16.37
C ASN A 157 21.28 12.92 -17.61
N LEU A 158 21.74 13.40 -18.75
CA LEU A 158 21.25 13.07 -20.06
C LEU A 158 22.44 12.65 -20.92
N LEU A 159 22.28 11.53 -21.63
CA LEU A 159 23.26 11.07 -22.61
C LEU A 159 22.83 11.50 -24.00
N LEU A 160 23.75 12.20 -24.67
CA LEU A 160 23.69 12.41 -26.11
C LEU A 160 24.62 11.41 -26.76
N VAL A 161 24.04 10.58 -27.62
CA VAL A 161 24.72 9.42 -28.17
C VAL A 161 24.64 9.47 -29.69
N SER A 162 25.76 9.22 -30.37
CA SER A 162 25.80 9.15 -31.83
C SER A 162 26.79 8.11 -32.33
N GLU A 163 26.42 7.44 -33.42
CA GLU A 163 27.26 6.50 -34.16
C GLU A 163 28.44 7.23 -34.82
N GLU A 164 28.19 8.41 -35.40
CA GLU A 164 29.18 9.28 -36.03
C GLU A 164 29.53 10.48 -35.12
N PRO A 165 30.82 10.82 -34.92
CA PRO A 165 31.20 11.91 -34.03
C PRO A 165 30.93 13.30 -34.64
N LYS A 166 29.68 13.79 -34.54
CA LYS A 166 29.22 15.09 -35.05
C LYS A 166 29.20 16.20 -33.99
N VAL A 167 30.36 16.45 -33.38
CA VAL A 167 30.50 17.42 -32.27
C VAL A 167 30.07 18.85 -32.68
N LYS A 168 30.39 19.28 -33.90
CA LYS A 168 30.11 20.65 -34.38
C LYS A 168 28.62 20.98 -34.41
N GLU A 169 27.81 20.04 -34.88
CA GLU A 169 26.36 20.20 -34.99
C GLU A 169 25.71 20.13 -33.62
N MET A 170 26.17 19.21 -32.77
CA MET A 170 25.74 19.10 -31.38
C MET A 170 25.98 20.42 -30.63
N VAL A 171 27.19 20.96 -30.68
CA VAL A 171 27.54 22.22 -30.00
C VAL A 171 26.73 23.39 -30.55
N ARG A 172 26.41 23.42 -31.85
CA ARG A 172 25.54 24.47 -32.43
C ARG A 172 24.12 24.41 -31.86
N ILE A 173 23.59 23.21 -31.66
CA ILE A 173 22.27 23.00 -31.04
C ILE A 173 22.33 23.37 -29.55
N LEU A 174 23.37 22.94 -28.83
CA LEU A 174 23.55 23.27 -27.42
C LEU A 174 23.71 24.79 -27.21
N LYS A 175 24.44 25.49 -28.08
CA LYS A 175 24.55 26.95 -28.04
C LYS A 175 23.21 27.68 -28.23
N SER A 176 22.24 27.06 -28.89
CA SER A 176 20.89 27.63 -29.01
C SER A 176 20.11 27.57 -27.69
N VAL A 177 20.55 26.73 -26.74
CA VAL A 177 19.91 26.52 -25.43
C VAL A 177 20.96 26.77 -24.33
N PRO A 178 21.05 27.99 -23.79
CA PRO A 178 22.13 28.36 -22.86
C PRO A 178 22.10 27.59 -21.54
N PHE A 179 21.01 26.89 -21.24
CA PHE A 179 20.78 26.20 -19.97
C PHE A 179 21.21 24.73 -19.97
N LEU A 180 21.75 24.18 -21.07
CA LEU A 180 22.18 22.79 -21.11
C LEU A 180 23.71 22.68 -21.14
N PRO A 181 24.37 22.59 -19.97
CA PRO A 181 25.81 22.43 -19.92
C PRO A 181 26.21 21.03 -20.39
N LEU A 182 27.24 20.99 -21.24
CA LEU A 182 27.98 19.79 -21.57
C LEU A 182 29.09 19.66 -20.51
N LEU A 183 29.13 18.51 -19.84
CA LEU A 183 30.06 18.20 -18.75
C LEU A 183 31.35 17.57 -19.28
#